data_AF-A0A958ELA8-F1
#
_entry.id   AF-A0A958ELA8-F1
#
_cell.length_a   1.000
_cell.length_b   1.000
_cell.length_c   1.000
_cell.angle_alpha   90.00
_cell.angle_beta   90.00
_cell.angle_gamma   90.00
#
_symmetry.space_group_name_H-M   'P 1'
#
loop_
_entity.id
_entity.type
_entity.pdbx_description
1 polymer ?
#
loop_
_entity_poly.entity_id
_entity_poly.type
_entity_poly.pdbx_seq_one_letter_code
_entity_poly.pdbx_strand_id
1 'polypeptide(L)'
;ILESEKSMSEADIHHGHQRVYDSATLREDFIKSGYQIESMGGFWIKPMADKQLEKIWDENTFNSFFKLGEYYPDIAAEIYIVAKA
;
A
#
# COMPACT_ATOMS: atom_id res chain seq x y z
N ILE A 1 8.13 -9.93 -15.93
CA ILE A 1 6.89 -9.14 -15.74
C ILE A 1 5.98 -10.01 -14.87
N LEU A 2 5.38 -9.45 -13.82
CA LEU A 2 4.48 -10.17 -12.92
C LEU A 2 3.12 -10.40 -13.60
N GLU A 3 2.39 -11.45 -13.19
CA GLU A 3 1.12 -11.83 -13.83
C GLU A 3 -0.04 -10.90 -13.43
N SER A 4 -0.04 -10.41 -12.19
CA SER A 4 -1.04 -9.49 -11.64
C SER A 4 -0.43 -8.62 -10.54
N GLU A 5 -1.20 -7.62 -10.07
CA GLU A 5 -0.85 -6.76 -8.94
C GLU A 5 -0.71 -7.51 -7.60
N LYS A 6 -1.22 -8.75 -7.53
CA LYS A 6 -1.15 -9.61 -6.34
C LYS A 6 -0.01 -10.64 -6.40
N SER A 7 0.71 -10.67 -7.52
CA SER A 7 1.82 -11.57 -7.73
C SER A 7 3.02 -11.15 -6.87
N MET A 8 3.68 -12.12 -6.25
CA MET A 8 4.91 -11.88 -5.50
C MET A 8 6.13 -11.94 -6.42
N SER A 9 7.05 -10.99 -6.25
CA SER A 9 8.39 -11.05 -6.85
C SER A 9 9.30 -12.03 -6.11
N GLU A 10 10.46 -12.35 -6.70
CA GLU A 10 11.51 -13.12 -6.01
C GLU A 10 11.96 -12.43 -4.71
N ALA A 11 11.99 -11.09 -4.70
CA ALA A 11 12.30 -10.32 -3.51
C ALA A 11 11.22 -10.49 -2.44
N ASP A 12 9.94 -10.43 -2.79
CA ASP A 12 8.84 -10.64 -1.82
C ASP A 12 8.96 -12.01 -1.15
N ILE A 13 9.21 -13.06 -1.94
CA ILE A 13 9.40 -14.42 -1.43
C ILE A 13 10.64 -14.49 -0.53
N HIS A 14 11.76 -13.91 -0.97
CA HIS A 14 13.01 -13.87 -0.20
C HIS A 14 12.84 -13.19 1.16
N HIS A 15 12.08 -12.08 1.22
CA HIS A 15 11.79 -11.35 2.46
C HIS A 15 10.69 -12.02 3.32
N GLY A 16 10.10 -13.12 2.85
CA GLY A 16 9.13 -13.92 3.61
C GLY A 16 7.69 -13.40 3.55
N HIS A 17 7.38 -12.49 2.62
CA HIS A 17 6.00 -12.08 2.37
C HIS A 17 5.14 -13.32 2.05
N GLN A 18 3.88 -13.32 2.45
CA GLN A 18 2.96 -14.45 2.22
C GLN A 18 1.83 -14.13 1.24
N ARG A 19 1.64 -12.84 0.95
CA ARG A 19 0.62 -12.30 0.07
C ARG A 19 0.93 -10.82 -0.21
N VAL A 20 0.43 -10.32 -1.33
CA VAL A 20 0.36 -8.88 -1.62
C VAL A 20 -1.11 -8.49 -1.54
N TYR A 21 -1.43 -7.54 -0.67
CA TYR A 21 -2.80 -7.09 -0.46
C TYR A 21 -3.20 -6.01 -1.46
N ASP A 22 -4.47 -6.06 -1.87
CA ASP A 22 -5.20 -4.88 -2.33
C ASP A 22 -6.22 -4.44 -1.25
N SER A 23 -6.84 -3.28 -1.45
CA SER A 23 -7.84 -2.73 -0.52
C SER A 23 -9.00 -3.71 -0.24
N ALA A 24 -9.41 -4.49 -1.23
CA ALA A 24 -10.53 -5.42 -1.11
C ALA A 24 -10.18 -6.63 -0.25
N THR A 25 -9.05 -7.27 -0.52
CA THR A 25 -8.56 -8.47 0.21
C THR A 25 -8.16 -8.13 1.64
N LEU A 26 -7.57 -6.95 1.88
CA LEU A 26 -7.27 -6.49 3.23
C LEU A 26 -8.55 -6.26 4.04
N ARG A 27 -9.54 -5.58 3.45
CA ARG A 27 -10.85 -5.35 4.07
C ARG A 27 -11.57 -6.66 4.39
N GLU A 28 -11.53 -7.63 3.49
CA GLU A 28 -12.18 -8.92 3.66
C GLU A 28 -11.61 -9.70 4.86
N ASP A 29 -10.29 -9.70 5.03
CA ASP A 29 -9.64 -10.38 6.16
C ASP A 29 -10.02 -9.76 7.51
N PHE A 30 -10.15 -8.42 7.59
CA PHE A 30 -10.62 -7.75 8.81
C PHE A 30 -12.07 -8.11 9.16
N ILE A 31 -12.96 -8.12 8.16
CA ILE A 31 -14.37 -8.49 8.36
C ILE A 31 -14.49 -9.95 8.81
N LYS A 32 -13.76 -10.87 8.15
CA LYS A 32 -13.75 -12.30 8.51
C LYS A 32 -13.19 -12.53 9.92
N SER A 33 -12.30 -11.66 10.37
CA SER A 33 -11.72 -11.70 11.72
C SER A 33 -12.64 -11.08 12.78
N GLY A 34 -13.81 -10.55 12.40
CA GLY A 34 -14.81 -9.99 13.32
C GLY A 34 -14.58 -8.53 13.72
N TYR A 35 -13.62 -7.83 13.09
CA TYR A 35 -13.36 -6.43 13.40
C TYR A 35 -14.40 -5.51 12.77
N GLN A 36 -14.76 -4.44 13.49
CA GLN A 36 -15.51 -3.32 12.94
C GLN A 36 -14.54 -2.29 12.34
N ILE A 37 -14.60 -2.13 11.01
CA ILE A 37 -13.80 -1.13 10.29
C ILE A 37 -14.40 0.26 10.50
N GLU A 38 -13.58 1.19 10.97
CA GLU A 38 -13.94 2.60 11.19
C GLU A 38 -13.52 3.48 10.00
N SER A 39 -12.36 3.21 9.42
CA SER A 39 -11.84 3.92 8.24
C SER A 39 -10.87 3.02 7.46
N MET A 40 -10.74 3.27 6.17
CA MET A 40 -9.74 2.65 5.32
C MET A 40 -9.30 3.63 4.23
N GLY A 41 -8.08 3.48 3.74
CA GLY A 41 -7.55 4.35 2.70
C GLY A 41 -6.15 3.92 2.28
N GLY A 42 -5.43 4.86 1.68
CA GLY A 42 -4.03 4.71 1.33
C GLY A 42 -3.28 5.99 1.65
N PHE A 43 -1.96 5.90 1.65
CA PHE A 43 -1.09 7.05 1.80
C PHE A 43 0.14 6.87 0.91
N TRP A 44 0.78 7.99 0.58
CA TRP A 44 1.98 8.03 -0.25
C TRP A 44 1.81 7.44 -1.65
N ILE A 45 1.77 8.28 -2.67
CA ILE A 45 1.95 7.80 -4.05
C ILE A 45 3.44 7.49 -4.27
N LYS A 46 3.74 6.25 -4.68
CA LYS A 46 5.08 5.81 -5.07
C LYS A 46 5.10 5.56 -6.58
N PRO A 47 5.32 6.62 -7.40
CA PRO A 47 5.21 6.50 -8.86
C PRO A 47 6.43 5.81 -9.50
N MET A 48 7.48 5.53 -8.72
CA MET A 48 8.75 5.01 -9.20
C MET A 48 9.38 4.07 -8.15
N ALA A 49 10.36 3.27 -8.57
CA ALA A 49 11.11 2.42 -7.66
C ALA A 49 12.02 3.24 -6.73
N ASP A 50 12.38 2.68 -5.57
CA ASP A 50 13.14 3.40 -4.53
C ASP A 50 14.43 4.04 -5.06
N LYS A 51 15.22 3.28 -5.84
CA LYS A 51 16.47 3.76 -6.46
C LYS A 51 16.29 4.97 -7.39
N GLN A 52 15.10 5.13 -7.97
CA GLN A 52 14.80 6.27 -8.85
C GLN A 52 14.38 7.47 -8.02
N LEU A 53 13.59 7.25 -6.98
CA LEU A 53 13.11 8.29 -6.09
C LEU A 53 14.24 8.90 -5.24
N GLU A 54 15.29 8.14 -4.89
CA GLU A 54 16.50 8.62 -4.19
C GLU A 54 17.13 9.88 -4.83
N LYS A 55 16.95 10.08 -6.13
CA LYS A 55 17.53 11.21 -6.88
C LYS A 55 16.69 12.48 -6.86
N ILE A 56 15.42 12.39 -6.48
CA ILE A 56 14.45 13.49 -6.55
C ILE A 56 13.77 13.75 -5.20
N TRP A 57 14.18 13.05 -4.15
CA TRP A 57 13.60 13.22 -2.83
C TRP A 57 14.05 14.54 -2.22
N ASP A 58 13.12 15.48 -2.16
CA ASP A 58 13.11 16.53 -1.15
C ASP A 58 11.86 16.39 -0.26
N GLU A 59 11.88 17.09 0.86
CA GLU A 59 10.81 17.05 1.87
C GLU A 59 9.45 17.50 1.29
N ASN A 60 9.46 18.48 0.37
CA ASN A 60 8.24 18.98 -0.24
C ASN A 60 7.58 17.95 -1.15
N THR A 61 8.38 17.25 -1.95
CA THR A 61 7.95 16.17 -2.84
C THR A 61 7.43 15.00 -2.03
N PHE A 62 8.14 14.62 -0.97
CA PHE A 62 7.69 13.57 -0.04
C PHE A 62 6.33 13.91 0.57
N ASN A 63 6.20 15.10 1.16
CA ASN A 63 4.95 15.55 1.79
C ASN A 63 3.79 15.65 0.78
N SER A 64 4.07 16.06 -0.46
CA SER A 64 3.06 16.13 -1.52
C SER A 64 2.57 14.75 -1.92
N PHE A 65 3.49 13.80 -2.14
CA PHE A 65 3.13 12.42 -2.48
C PHE A 65 2.42 11.72 -1.34
N PHE A 66 2.81 12.00 -0.09
CA PHE A 66 2.13 11.50 1.10
C PHE A 66 0.65 11.87 1.09
N LYS A 67 0.35 13.17 0.97
CA LYS A 67 -1.02 13.71 0.89
C LYS A 67 -1.78 13.20 -0.33
N LEU A 68 -1.13 13.12 -1.49
CA LEU A 68 -1.76 12.62 -2.71
C LEU A 68 -2.27 11.17 -2.55
N GLY A 69 -1.55 10.33 -1.80
CA GLY A 69 -1.97 8.95 -1.57
C GLY A 69 -3.30 8.86 -0.80
N GLU A 70 -3.59 9.82 0.08
CA GLU A 70 -4.87 9.89 0.81
C GLU A 70 -6.05 10.19 -0.13
N TYR A 71 -5.82 10.97 -1.20
CA TYR A 71 -6.84 11.28 -2.21
C TYR A 71 -7.02 10.17 -3.24
N TYR A 72 -6.00 9.34 -3.46
CA TYR A 72 -5.98 8.29 -4.49
C TYR A 72 -5.57 6.93 -3.91
N PRO A 73 -6.37 6.35 -3.00
CA PRO A 73 -6.00 5.14 -2.26
C PRO A 73 -5.77 3.91 -3.16
N ASP A 74 -6.42 3.85 -4.33
CA ASP A 74 -6.28 2.72 -5.26
C ASP A 74 -4.90 2.63 -5.94
N ILE A 75 -4.14 3.72 -5.93
CA ILE A 75 -2.78 3.79 -6.49
C ILE A 75 -1.75 4.26 -5.45
N ALA A 76 -2.13 4.24 -4.18
CA ALA A 76 -1.22 4.49 -3.09
C ALA A 76 -0.19 3.35 -2.98
N ALA A 77 1.00 3.68 -2.52
CA ALA A 77 2.05 2.71 -2.24
C ALA A 77 1.67 1.79 -1.09
N GLU A 78 0.99 2.37 -0.10
CA GLU A 78 0.58 1.69 1.11
C GLU A 78 -0.92 1.91 1.34
N ILE A 79 -1.59 0.87 1.83
CA ILE A 79 -3.00 0.89 2.23
C ILE A 79 -3.11 0.72 3.75
N TYR A 80 -4.16 1.27 4.35
CA TYR A 80 -4.40 1.17 5.78
C TYR A 80 -5.86 0.87 6.11
N ILE A 81 -6.07 0.26 7.28
CA ILE A 81 -7.38 0.09 7.93
C ILE A 81 -7.26 0.53 9.39
N VAL A 82 -8.22 1.35 9.84
CA VAL A 82 -8.48 1.65 11.24
C VAL A 82 -9.71 0.85 11.66
N ALA A 83 -9.58 0.00 12.67
CA ALA A 83 -10.64 -0.89 13.10
C ALA A 83 -10.60 -1.13 14.62
N LYS A 84 -11.73 -1.59 15.17
CA LYS A 84 -11.87 -2.01 16.56
C LYS A 84 -12.37 -3.45 16.68
N ALA A 85 -11.97 -4.11 17.75
CA ALA A 85 -12.38 -5.46 18.12
C ALA A 85 -13.74 -5.48 18.85
#